data_AF-A0A352RUY6-F1
#
_entry.id   AF-A0A352RUY6-F1
#
_cell.length_a   1.000
_cell.length_b   1.000
_cell.length_c   1.000
_cell.angle_alpha   90.00
_cell.angle_beta   90.00
_cell.angle_gamma   90.00
#
_symmetry.space_group_name_H-M   'P 1'
#
loop_
_entity.id
_entity.type
_entity.pdbx_description
1 polymer ?
#
loop_
_entity_poly.entity_id
_entity_poly.type
_entity_poly.pdbx_seq_one_letter_code
_entity_poly.pdbx_strand_id
1 'polypeptide(L)'
;LVLARSAFHHSMNYRSAVIYGCFEAVEGPAKAAALDAFVERIAPGRSHEVRPGDTSELAATTVLRIPLDEAAAKIRTGGPADDEADMDRPVWAGVLPMALQPLAPLTDAAPTGTPDYVRAWASTASASATDAEAVSP
;
A
#
# COMPACT_ATOMS: atom_id res chain seq x y z
N LEU A 1 -1.19 5.33 15.42
CA LEU A 1 -1.03 4.82 16.80
C LEU A 1 -2.23 5.19 17.64
N VAL A 2 -2.53 4.42 18.69
CA VAL A 2 -3.57 4.74 19.67
C VAL A 2 -2.90 4.75 21.04
N LEU A 3 -2.84 5.92 21.67
CA LEU A 3 -2.26 6.10 23.00
C LEU A 3 -3.39 6.25 24.01
N ALA A 4 -3.44 5.32 24.94
CA ALA A 4 -4.42 5.27 26.02
C ALA A 4 -3.89 5.94 27.30
N ARG A 5 -4.70 6.05 28.35
CA ARG A 5 -4.28 6.59 29.66
C ARG A 5 -3.42 5.60 30.45
N SER A 6 -3.56 4.31 30.14
CA SER A 6 -2.68 3.23 30.59
C SER A 6 -1.83 2.68 29.43
N ALA A 7 -0.56 2.40 29.71
CA ALA A 7 0.36 1.81 28.73
C ALA A 7 -0.13 0.44 28.23
N PHE A 8 -0.86 -0.31 29.07
CA PHE A 8 -1.42 -1.62 28.71
C PHE A 8 -2.45 -1.53 27.56
N HIS A 9 -3.20 -0.42 27.51
CA HIS A 9 -4.25 -0.19 26.51
C HIS A 9 -3.75 0.54 25.26
N HIS A 10 -2.45 0.83 25.16
CA HIS A 10 -1.86 1.34 23.93
C HIS A 10 -2.02 0.33 22.79
N SER A 11 -2.27 0.84 21.59
CA SER A 11 -2.49 -0.01 20.42
C SER A 11 -2.23 0.73 19.10
N MET A 12 -2.69 0.17 17.99
CA MET A 12 -2.58 0.75 16.65
C MET A 12 -3.87 0.49 15.86
N ASN A 13 -4.28 1.46 15.05
CA ASN A 13 -5.29 1.22 14.03
C ASN A 13 -4.59 0.64 12.79
N TYR A 14 -5.12 -0.47 12.26
CA TYR A 14 -4.52 -1.20 11.15
C TYR A 14 -5.56 -1.99 10.35
N ARG A 15 -5.15 -2.45 9.17
CA ARG A 15 -5.83 -3.44 8.34
C ARG A 15 -4.79 -4.49 7.97
N SER A 16 -5.08 -5.77 8.22
CA SER A 16 -4.20 -6.86 7.84
C SER A 16 -5.02 -8.01 7.24
N ALA A 17 -4.37 -8.77 6.35
CA ALA A 17 -4.90 -10.00 5.80
C ALA A 17 -3.81 -11.07 5.84
N VAL A 18 -4.21 -12.31 6.09
CA VAL A 18 -3.40 -13.52 6.00
C VAL A 18 -4.08 -14.42 4.98
N ILE A 19 -3.36 -14.86 3.98
CA ILE A 19 -3.85 -15.76 2.92
C ILE A 19 -3.17 -17.11 3.12
N TYR A 20 -3.95 -18.19 3.10
CA TYR A 20 -3.47 -19.56 3.24
C TYR A 20 -3.56 -20.29 1.90
N GLY A 21 -2.55 -21.13 1.62
CA GLY A 21 -2.51 -21.91 0.39
C GLY A 21 -1.09 -22.27 -0.01
N CYS A 22 -0.98 -23.00 -1.11
CA CYS A 22 0.28 -23.33 -1.76
C CYS A 22 0.45 -22.48 -3.01
N PHE A 23 1.65 -21.94 -3.22
CA PHE A 23 1.97 -21.26 -4.46
C PHE A 23 2.07 -22.25 -5.62
N GLU A 24 1.53 -21.85 -6.76
CA GLU A 24 1.69 -22.53 -8.05
C GLU A 24 2.54 -21.67 -8.98
N ALA A 25 3.46 -22.30 -9.71
CA ALA A 25 4.22 -21.62 -10.74
C ALA A 25 3.32 -21.26 -11.93
N VAL A 26 3.47 -20.05 -12.45
CA VAL A 26 2.84 -19.60 -13.69
C VAL A 26 3.83 -19.75 -14.84
N GLU A 27 3.47 -20.56 -15.83
CA GLU A 27 4.34 -20.93 -16.95
C GLU A 27 3.80 -20.51 -18.31
N GLY A 28 4.65 -20.62 -19.33
CA GLY A 28 4.28 -20.40 -20.72
C GLY A 28 3.73 -19.00 -21.00
N PRO A 29 2.77 -18.86 -21.94
CA PRO A 29 2.19 -17.56 -22.30
C PRO A 29 1.50 -16.82 -21.14
N ALA A 30 0.99 -17.57 -20.14
CA ALA A 30 0.32 -16.97 -18.98
C ALA A 30 1.29 -16.17 -18.10
N LYS A 31 2.58 -16.52 -18.12
CA LYS A 31 3.61 -15.81 -17.36
C LYS A 31 3.83 -14.39 -17.84
N ALA A 32 3.92 -14.20 -19.17
CA ALA A 32 4.07 -12.88 -19.78
C ALA A 32 2.84 -12.02 -19.47
N ALA A 33 1.63 -12.56 -19.68
CA ALA A 33 0.38 -11.87 -19.37
C ALA A 33 0.26 -11.49 -17.88
N ALA A 34 0.74 -12.33 -16.96
CA ALA A 34 0.73 -12.03 -15.53
C ALA A 34 1.69 -10.87 -15.18
N LEU A 35 2.87 -10.82 -15.81
CA LEU A 35 3.81 -9.72 -15.62
C LEU A 35 3.27 -8.40 -16.21
N ASP A 36 2.65 -8.46 -17.39
CA ASP A 36 2.02 -7.29 -18.00
C ASP A 36 0.88 -6.75 -17.12
N ALA A 37 0.03 -7.65 -16.59
CA ALA A 37 -1.03 -7.28 -15.64
C ALA A 37 -0.48 -6.69 -14.33
N PHE A 38 0.67 -7.18 -13.87
CA PHE A 38 1.36 -6.63 -12.69
C PHE A 38 1.87 -5.20 -12.95
N VAL A 39 2.49 -4.96 -14.11
CA VAL A 39 2.92 -3.60 -14.52
C VAL A 39 1.72 -2.66 -14.63
N GLU A 40 0.65 -3.12 -15.28
CA GLU A 40 -0.59 -2.34 -15.47
C GLU A 40 -1.25 -1.97 -14.13
N ARG A 41 -1.16 -2.85 -13.12
CA ARG A 41 -1.69 -2.57 -11.78
C ARG A 41 -0.94 -1.46 -11.05
N ILE A 42 0.35 -1.29 -11.34
CA ILE A 42 1.23 -0.29 -10.73
C ILE A 42 1.16 1.04 -11.50
N ALA A 43 1.27 0.97 -12.83
CA ALA A 43 1.33 2.10 -13.72
C ALA A 43 0.45 1.83 -14.95
N PRO A 44 -0.84 2.23 -14.91
CA PRO A 44 -1.76 1.97 -16.00
C PRO A 44 -1.27 2.56 -17.33
N GLY A 45 -1.30 1.75 -18.39
CA GLY A 45 -0.81 2.05 -19.74
C GLY A 45 0.69 1.79 -19.94
N ARG A 46 1.47 1.61 -18.87
CA ARG A 46 2.93 1.48 -18.97
C ARG A 46 3.37 0.25 -19.76
N SER A 47 2.61 -0.83 -19.67
CA SER A 47 2.86 -2.08 -20.41
C SER A 47 2.90 -1.88 -21.94
N HIS A 48 2.24 -0.85 -22.46
CA HIS A 48 2.22 -0.50 -23.89
C HIS A 48 3.36 0.44 -24.32
N GLU A 49 4.00 1.13 -23.37
CA GLU A 49 5.10 2.07 -23.64
C GLU A 49 6.48 1.42 -23.57
N VAL A 50 6.62 0.38 -22.74
CA VAL A 50 7.89 -0.34 -22.56
C VAL A 50 7.99 -1.53 -23.50
N ARG A 51 9.20 -1.88 -23.90
CA ARG A 51 9.45 -3.13 -24.66
C ARG A 51 8.95 -4.32 -23.84
N PRO A 52 8.22 -5.28 -24.43
CA PRO A 52 7.90 -6.54 -23.78
C PRO A 52 9.15 -7.29 -23.34
N GLY A 53 9.06 -8.04 -22.23
CA GLY A 53 10.15 -8.89 -21.75
C GLY A 53 10.59 -9.91 -22.81
N ASP A 54 11.89 -10.08 -22.99
CA ASP A 54 12.46 -11.08 -23.90
C ASP A 54 12.53 -12.47 -23.25
N THR A 55 12.96 -13.47 -24.02
CA THR A 55 13.04 -14.86 -23.55
C THR A 55 13.99 -15.04 -22.36
N SER A 56 15.06 -14.25 -22.28
CA SER A 56 16.03 -14.32 -21.18
C SER A 56 15.45 -13.70 -19.91
N GLU A 57 14.83 -12.52 -20.03
CA GLU A 57 14.14 -11.82 -18.95
C GLU A 57 13.00 -12.68 -18.37
N LEU A 58 12.21 -13.32 -19.24
CA LEU A 58 11.17 -14.25 -18.84
C LEU A 58 11.73 -15.52 -18.20
N ALA A 59 12.84 -16.07 -18.70
CA ALA A 59 13.45 -17.27 -18.09
C ALA A 59 14.03 -16.97 -16.70
N ALA A 60 14.57 -15.78 -16.48
CA ALA A 60 15.18 -15.36 -15.21
C ALA A 60 14.16 -15.02 -14.11
N THR A 61 12.89 -14.80 -14.46
CA THR A 61 11.84 -14.39 -13.52
C THR A 61 10.98 -15.59 -13.15
N THR A 62 10.64 -15.83 -11.87
CA THR A 62 9.60 -16.83 -11.51
C THR A 62 8.34 -16.11 -11.07
N VAL A 63 7.20 -16.46 -11.67
CA VAL A 63 5.89 -15.91 -11.31
C VAL A 63 5.13 -16.99 -10.56
N LEU A 64 4.63 -16.63 -9.39
CA LEU A 64 3.85 -17.52 -8.53
C LEU A 64 2.43 -16.95 -8.34
N ARG A 65 1.44 -17.81 -8.27
CA ARG A 65 0.07 -17.48 -7.88
C ARG A 65 -0.36 -18.30 -6.68
N ILE A 66 -1.24 -17.75 -5.85
CA ILE A 66 -1.84 -18.45 -4.71
C ILE A 66 -3.36 -18.27 -4.80
N PRO A 67 -4.17 -19.32 -4.59
CA PRO A 67 -5.61 -19.17 -4.50
C PRO A 67 -5.99 -18.30 -3.29
N LEU A 68 -7.09 -17.56 -3.41
CA LEU A 68 -7.63 -16.74 -2.32
C LEU A 68 -8.80 -17.43 -1.61
N ASP A 69 -8.86 -18.77 -1.68
CA ASP A 69 -9.96 -19.59 -1.16
C ASP A 69 -10.02 -19.55 0.38
N GLU A 70 -8.86 -19.44 1.03
CA GLU A 70 -8.75 -19.37 2.49
C GLU A 70 -7.95 -18.12 2.90
N ALA A 71 -8.60 -17.21 3.63
CA ALA A 71 -7.98 -16.01 4.15
C ALA A 71 -8.65 -15.53 5.44
N ALA A 72 -7.87 -14.86 6.29
CA ALA A 72 -8.33 -14.18 7.48
C ALA A 72 -7.95 -12.69 7.41
N ALA A 73 -8.90 -11.80 7.72
CA ALA A 73 -8.66 -10.37 7.77
C ALA A 73 -8.97 -9.81 9.16
N LYS A 74 -8.18 -8.82 9.59
CA LYS A 74 -8.39 -8.11 10.85
C LYS A 74 -8.26 -6.62 10.64
N ILE A 75 -9.24 -5.89 11.17
CA ILE A 75 -9.27 -4.43 11.13
C ILE A 75 -9.42 -3.93 12.57
N ARG A 76 -8.60 -2.94 12.93
CA ARG A 76 -8.78 -2.17 14.16
C ARG A 76 -8.85 -0.69 13.80
N THR A 77 -9.91 -0.04 14.26
CA THR A 77 -10.15 1.40 14.12
C THR A 77 -10.66 1.98 15.44
N GLY A 78 -10.69 3.30 15.57
CA GLY A 78 -11.22 3.99 16.74
C GLY A 78 -10.16 4.45 17.74
N GLY A 79 -10.65 4.97 18.87
CA GLY A 79 -9.84 5.56 19.94
C GLY A 79 -9.29 4.56 20.96
N PRO A 80 -8.70 5.07 22.05
CA PRO A 80 -8.32 4.26 23.21
C PRO A 80 -9.53 3.56 23.84
N ALA A 81 -9.29 2.38 24.44
CA ALA A 81 -10.26 1.68 25.26
C ALA A 81 -9.72 1.65 26.70
N ASP A 82 -9.89 2.76 27.43
CA ASP A 82 -9.43 2.90 28.81
C ASP A 82 -10.41 2.25 29.79
N ASP A 83 -9.89 1.76 30.91
CA ASP A 83 -10.70 1.33 32.04
C ASP A 83 -11.18 2.55 32.85
N GLU A 84 -12.35 2.44 33.50
CA GLU A 84 -12.95 3.54 34.27
C GLU A 84 -11.99 4.11 35.33
N ALA A 85 -11.18 3.25 35.95
CA ALA A 85 -10.21 3.64 36.98
C ALA A 85 -9.07 4.55 36.46
N ASP A 86 -8.84 4.58 35.16
CA ASP A 86 -7.79 5.40 34.55
C ASP A 86 -8.30 6.74 34.02
N MET A 87 -9.62 6.99 34.05
CA MET A 87 -10.24 8.16 33.41
C MET A 87 -9.80 9.50 34.03
N ASP A 88 -9.48 9.51 35.33
CA ASP A 88 -9.01 10.71 36.06
C ASP A 88 -7.50 10.97 35.87
N ARG A 89 -6.77 10.12 35.15
CA ARG A 89 -5.34 10.33 34.91
C ARG A 89 -5.13 11.61 34.08
N PRO A 90 -4.29 12.55 34.55
CA PRO A 90 -4.02 13.80 33.82
C PRO A 90 -2.99 13.58 32.72
N VAL A 91 -3.31 12.72 31.74
CA VAL A 91 -2.46 12.38 30.59
C VAL A 91 -3.23 12.54 29.29
N TRP A 92 -2.52 12.83 28.20
CA TRP A 92 -3.13 12.83 26.86
C TRP A 92 -3.46 11.41 26.42
N ALA A 93 -4.65 11.22 25.86
CA ALA A 93 -5.07 9.96 25.26
C ALA A 93 -5.82 10.24 23.95
N GLY A 94 -5.52 9.46 22.92
CA GLY A 94 -6.07 9.69 21.59
C GLY A 94 -5.43 8.83 20.51
N VAL A 95 -5.65 9.24 19.26
CA VAL A 95 -5.12 8.56 18.08
C VAL A 95 -4.12 9.50 17.41
N LEU A 96 -2.97 8.95 17.03
CA LEU A 96 -2.02 9.59 16.12
C LEU A 96 -2.18 8.93 14.75
N PRO A 97 -2.92 9.53 13.80
CA PRO A 97 -3.10 8.95 12.47
C PRO A 97 -1.76 8.76 11.76
N MET A 98 -1.65 7.68 10.99
CA MET A 98 -0.47 7.40 10.16
C MET A 98 -0.94 6.97 8.78
N ALA A 99 -0.28 7.49 7.76
CA ALA A 99 -0.53 7.15 6.36
C ALA A 99 0.81 6.95 5.64
N LEU A 100 0.79 6.18 4.56
CA LEU A 100 1.87 6.18 3.59
C LEU A 100 1.70 7.41 2.71
N GLN A 101 2.78 8.19 2.57
CA GLN A 101 2.79 9.39 1.77
C GLN A 101 3.69 9.17 0.54
N PRO A 102 3.12 9.13 -0.68
CA PRO A 102 3.91 9.17 -1.90
C PRO A 102 4.69 10.48 -1.97
N LEU A 103 5.93 10.42 -2.45
CA LEU A 103 6.75 11.60 -2.72
C LEU A 103 6.71 11.94 -4.21
N ALA A 104 7.10 13.18 -4.52
CA ALA A 104 7.19 13.65 -5.90
C ALA A 104 8.10 12.75 -6.75
N PRO A 105 7.75 12.49 -8.02
CA PRO A 105 8.55 11.63 -8.88
C PRO A 105 9.91 12.29 -9.19
N LEU A 106 10.97 11.51 -9.10
CA LEU A 106 12.31 11.92 -9.51
C LEU A 106 12.51 11.42 -10.95
N THR A 107 12.54 12.36 -11.90
CA THR A 107 12.61 12.04 -13.33
C THR A 107 14.04 12.00 -13.81
N ASP A 108 14.45 10.87 -14.39
CA ASP A 108 15.74 10.74 -15.09
C ASP A 108 15.64 11.26 -16.53
N ALA A 109 14.66 10.76 -17.30
CA ALA A 109 14.37 11.23 -18.66
C ALA A 109 12.87 11.15 -18.99
N ALA A 110 12.39 12.11 -19.79
CA ALA A 110 11.00 12.18 -20.26
C ALA A 110 10.93 12.75 -21.70
N PRO A 111 11.50 12.05 -22.69
CA PRO A 111 11.65 12.58 -24.05
C PRO A 111 10.33 12.90 -24.74
N THR A 112 9.25 12.20 -24.38
CA THR A 112 7.87 12.42 -24.88
C THR A 112 7.01 13.13 -23.84
N GLY A 113 7.62 13.74 -22.82
CA GLY A 113 6.94 14.33 -21.67
C GLY A 113 6.62 13.30 -20.58
N THR A 114 6.00 13.79 -19.50
CA THR A 114 5.58 12.96 -18.37
C THR A 114 4.33 12.14 -18.74
N PRO A 115 4.27 10.83 -18.51
CA PRO A 115 3.06 10.03 -18.76
C PRO A 115 1.96 10.27 -17.71
N ASP A 116 0.72 9.90 -18.05
CA ASP A 116 -0.45 10.12 -17.17
C ASP A 116 -0.35 9.37 -15.85
N TYR A 117 0.15 8.13 -15.84
CA TYR A 117 0.34 7.37 -14.60
C TYR A 117 1.36 8.05 -13.65
N VAL A 118 2.34 8.80 -14.17
CA VAL A 118 3.26 9.60 -13.34
C VAL A 118 2.59 10.88 -12.83
N ARG A 119 1.78 11.55 -13.66
CA ARG A 119 0.98 12.69 -13.22
C ARG A 119 0.01 12.30 -12.10
N ALA A 120 -0.65 11.14 -12.22
CA ALA A 120 -1.55 10.60 -11.20
C ALA A 120 -0.81 10.23 -9.90
N TRP A 121 0.42 9.71 -10.01
CA TRP A 121 1.28 9.52 -8.84
C TRP A 121 1.59 10.85 -8.15
N ALA A 122 2.01 11.86 -8.92
CA ALA A 122 2.34 13.18 -8.39
C ALA A 122 1.13 13.88 -7.75
N SER A 123 -0.06 13.78 -8.34
CA SER A 123 -1.27 14.34 -7.72
C SER A 123 -1.60 13.69 -6.39
N THR A 124 -1.38 12.38 -6.25
CA THR A 124 -1.53 11.66 -4.97
C THR A 124 -0.48 12.12 -3.95
N ALA A 125 0.77 12.32 -4.38
CA ALA A 125 1.85 12.87 -3.55
C ALA A 125 1.55 14.31 -3.06
N SER A 126 0.94 15.14 -3.90
CA SER A 126 0.56 16.52 -3.55
C SER A 126 -0.69 16.60 -2.68
N ALA A 127 -1.72 15.79 -2.95
CA ALA A 127 -2.94 15.75 -2.13
C ALA A 127 -2.66 15.32 -0.69
N SER A 128 -1.77 14.35 -0.50
CA SER A 128 -1.34 13.91 0.83
C SER A 128 -0.53 14.95 1.60
N ALA A 129 0.07 15.94 0.93
CA ALA A 129 0.71 17.08 1.58
C ALA A 129 -0.31 18.11 2.09
N THR A 130 -1.40 18.35 1.34
CA THR A 130 -2.47 19.28 1.72
C THR A 130 -3.38 18.71 2.80
N ASP A 131 -3.68 17.40 2.77
CA ASP A 131 -4.48 16.74 3.81
C ASP A 131 -3.75 16.67 5.17
N ALA A 132 -2.41 16.67 5.17
CA ALA A 132 -1.63 16.80 6.40
C ALA A 132 -1.77 18.19 7.05
N GLU A 133 -2.10 19.22 6.27
CA GLU A 133 -2.25 20.61 6.72
C GLU A 133 -3.70 20.92 7.15
N ALA A 134 -4.68 20.14 6.66
CA ALA A 134 -6.10 20.28 6.99
C ALA A 134 -6.54 19.58 8.29
N VAL A 135 -5.64 18.82 8.94
CA VAL A 135 -5.86 18.25 10.28
C VAL A 135 -5.32 19.21 11.35
N SER A 136 -5.91 20.40 11.41
CA SER A 136 -5.87 21.36 12.52
C SER A 136 -7.08 22.28 12.37
N PRO A 137 -7.86 22.61 13.41
CA PRO A 137 -7.63 22.42 14.85
C PRO A 137 -8.43 21.27 15.49
#